data_AF-A0A2T4CA50-F1
#
_entry.id   AF-A0A2T4CA50-F1
#
_cell.length_a   1.000
_cell.length_b   1.000
_cell.length_c   1.000
_cell.angle_alpha   90.00
_cell.angle_beta   90.00
_cell.angle_gamma   90.00
#
_symmetry.space_group_name_H-M   'P 1'
#
loop_
_entity.id
_entity.type
_entity.pdbx_description
1 polymer ?
#
loop_
_entity_poly.entity_id
_entity_poly.type
_entity_poly.pdbx_seq_one_letter_code
_entity_poly.pdbx_strand_id
1 'polypeptide(L)'
;MSSNKMQQWFPWTEAPVIVNAPMAGAVSPELAAEVSKAGGLGFLACIADFSEGSHQVIKLDVDLIKIRQLLSSPSSSATTPAGHLRIGVGFLTCHPSIAHFAATALPIVKKHRPAAVWLFAPHERIRPQGEIVRLLKGLGTAGGEGEAPRVFVQVGNVAAAREAIADGADAVVCQGTDAGGHQFRRGMGVVPLLGETRRLVDDEEKGGHEGVCVLAAGGIADGKGVAAMMTLEADAVVLGTRVCYPPTFERINSKKKTKGPAYTLTCTQFTGRGDRIGEQGAACGRDCA
;
A
#
# COMPACT_ATOMS: atom_id res chain seq x y z
N MET A 1 10.74 3.07 -25.36
CA MET A 1 9.98 3.63 -24.23
C MET A 1 10.91 3.66 -23.03
N SER A 2 11.18 4.83 -22.45
CA SER A 2 11.97 4.91 -21.22
C SER A 2 11.28 4.07 -20.15
N SER A 3 12.02 3.21 -19.45
CA SER A 3 11.48 2.39 -18.36
C SER A 3 10.85 3.31 -17.32
N ASN A 4 9.56 3.12 -17.00
CA ASN A 4 8.89 3.88 -15.94
C ASN A 4 9.68 3.71 -14.64
N LYS A 5 9.85 4.78 -13.86
CA LYS A 5 10.61 4.80 -12.59
C LYS A 5 10.24 3.67 -11.64
N MET A 6 8.96 3.28 -11.62
CA MET A 6 8.49 2.11 -10.86
C MET A 6 9.20 0.80 -11.26
N GLN A 7 9.42 0.55 -12.55
CA GLN A 7 10.12 -0.65 -13.02
C GLN A 7 11.63 -0.59 -12.75
N GLN A 8 12.19 0.62 -12.63
CA GLN A 8 13.59 0.79 -12.20
C GLN A 8 13.75 0.40 -10.72
N TRP A 9 12.80 0.77 -9.87
CA TRP A 9 12.78 0.37 -8.45
C TRP A 9 12.40 -1.09 -8.24
N PHE A 10 11.49 -1.61 -9.07
CA PHE A 10 10.92 -2.94 -8.93
C PHE A 10 11.13 -3.76 -10.22
N PRO A 11 12.36 -4.26 -10.47
CA PRO A 11 12.75 -4.83 -11.76
C PRO A 11 12.07 -6.16 -12.12
N TRP A 12 11.32 -6.77 -11.20
CA TRP A 12 10.52 -7.97 -11.50
C TRP A 12 9.12 -7.64 -12.04
N THR A 13 8.75 -6.35 -12.08
CA THR A 13 7.40 -5.93 -12.47
C THR A 13 7.27 -5.72 -13.98
N GLU A 14 6.12 -6.09 -14.53
CA GLU A 14 5.75 -5.88 -15.92
C GLU A 14 4.96 -4.58 -16.09
N ALA A 15 4.99 -4.01 -17.29
CA ALA A 15 4.26 -2.79 -17.62
C ALA A 15 2.86 -3.10 -18.17
N PRO A 16 1.80 -2.37 -17.78
CA PRO A 16 1.79 -1.35 -16.72
C PRO A 16 1.94 -1.98 -15.33
N VAL A 17 2.61 -1.27 -14.41
CA VAL A 17 2.80 -1.80 -13.05
C VAL A 17 1.47 -1.86 -12.32
N ILE A 18 1.08 -3.07 -11.92
CA ILE A 18 -0.12 -3.34 -11.13
C ILE A 18 0.28 -3.64 -9.70
N VAL A 19 -0.34 -2.95 -8.75
CA VAL A 19 -0.09 -3.09 -7.31
C VAL A 19 -1.35 -3.63 -6.64
N ASN A 20 -1.25 -4.60 -5.74
CA ASN A 20 -2.38 -4.89 -4.85
C ASN A 20 -2.37 -3.96 -3.64
N ALA A 21 -3.53 -3.45 -3.22
CA ALA A 21 -3.61 -2.64 -2.01
C ALA A 21 -3.32 -3.51 -0.75
N PRO A 22 -2.60 -2.98 0.26
CA PRO A 22 -2.40 -3.67 1.54
C PRO A 22 -3.69 -3.62 2.38
N MET A 23 -4.61 -4.55 2.15
CA MET A 23 -5.92 -4.56 2.83
C MET A 23 -5.90 -5.46 4.07
N ALA A 24 -6.00 -4.85 5.25
CA ALA A 24 -6.11 -5.55 6.53
C ALA A 24 -7.28 -6.56 6.49
N GLY A 25 -7.01 -7.80 6.89
CA GLY A 25 -8.00 -8.89 6.91
C GLY A 25 -8.36 -9.49 5.54
N ALA A 26 -7.86 -8.95 4.43
CA ALA A 26 -8.17 -9.46 3.08
C ALA A 26 -6.95 -9.94 2.30
N VAL A 27 -5.76 -9.36 2.53
CA VAL A 27 -4.54 -9.81 1.84
C VAL A 27 -3.74 -10.78 2.69
N SER A 28 -3.53 -11.98 2.17
CA SER A 28 -2.68 -13.00 2.78
C SER A 28 -1.24 -12.97 2.20
N PRO A 29 -0.27 -13.64 2.86
CA PRO A 29 1.05 -13.89 2.31
C PRO A 29 1.04 -14.50 0.90
N GLU A 30 0.12 -15.43 0.65
CA GLU A 30 -0.04 -16.11 -0.64
C GLU A 30 -0.48 -15.13 -1.71
N LEU A 31 -1.53 -14.34 -1.45
CA LEU A 31 -2.03 -13.37 -2.42
C LEU A 31 -0.94 -12.37 -2.80
N ALA A 32 -0.25 -11.81 -1.81
CA ALA A 32 0.82 -10.85 -2.04
C ALA A 32 1.97 -11.48 -2.86
N ALA A 33 2.39 -12.70 -2.52
CA ALA A 33 3.44 -13.40 -3.25
C ALA A 33 3.03 -13.75 -4.70
N GLU A 34 1.79 -14.19 -4.93
CA GLU A 34 1.28 -14.50 -6.27
C GLU A 34 1.18 -13.26 -7.16
N VAL A 35 0.79 -12.11 -6.60
CA VAL A 35 0.85 -10.83 -7.33
C VAL A 35 2.28 -10.53 -7.79
N SER A 36 3.27 -10.68 -6.90
CA SER A 36 4.68 -10.48 -7.27
C SER A 36 5.21 -11.48 -8.29
N LYS A 37 4.79 -12.76 -8.21
CA LYS A 37 5.17 -13.78 -9.22
C LYS A 37 4.56 -13.50 -10.59
N ALA A 38 3.36 -12.92 -10.62
CA ALA A 38 2.65 -12.57 -11.85
C ALA A 38 3.14 -11.26 -12.49
N GLY A 39 4.28 -10.71 -12.08
CA GLY A 39 4.81 -9.45 -12.61
C GLY A 39 4.18 -8.18 -12.02
N GLY A 40 3.39 -8.31 -10.95
CA GLY A 40 2.88 -7.17 -10.18
C GLY A 40 3.77 -6.79 -9.00
N LEU A 41 3.39 -5.73 -8.30
CA LEU A 41 3.98 -5.36 -7.00
C LEU A 41 3.04 -5.82 -5.88
N GLY A 42 3.39 -6.95 -5.27
CA GLY A 42 2.66 -7.51 -4.15
C GLY A 42 2.85 -6.68 -2.88
N PHE A 43 1.79 -6.42 -2.12
CA PHE A 43 1.85 -5.84 -0.76
C PHE A 43 1.17 -6.74 0.25
N LEU A 44 1.84 -7.05 1.36
CA LEU A 44 1.23 -7.68 2.52
C LEU A 44 0.26 -6.72 3.23
N ALA A 45 -0.79 -7.26 3.83
CA ALA A 45 -1.78 -6.52 4.61
C ALA A 45 -1.15 -5.61 5.68
N CYS A 46 -1.81 -4.48 5.96
CA CYS A 46 -1.36 -3.57 7.00
C CYS A 46 -1.50 -4.15 8.40
N ILE A 47 -0.54 -3.84 9.27
CA ILE A 47 -0.71 -3.88 10.73
C ILE A 47 -0.98 -2.48 11.28
N ALA A 48 -1.64 -2.39 12.43
CA ALA A 48 -1.97 -1.14 13.11
C ALA A 48 -1.50 -1.10 14.57
N ASP A 49 -1.38 -2.26 15.22
CA ASP A 49 -0.88 -2.33 16.60
C ASP A 49 0.62 -2.62 16.61
N PHE A 50 1.39 -1.66 17.11
CA PHE A 50 2.85 -1.69 17.23
C PHE A 50 3.33 -1.91 18.66
N SER A 51 2.43 -2.22 19.60
CA SER A 51 2.79 -2.47 21.01
C SER A 51 3.79 -3.62 21.13
N GLU A 52 4.67 -3.55 22.12
CA GLU A 52 5.59 -4.66 22.41
C GLU A 52 4.80 -5.94 22.71
N GLY A 53 5.18 -7.05 22.08
CA GLY A 53 4.47 -8.33 22.19
C GLY A 53 3.15 -8.41 21.43
N SER A 54 2.78 -7.39 20.63
CA SER A 54 1.57 -7.43 19.81
C SER A 54 1.56 -8.65 18.87
N HIS A 55 0.41 -9.32 18.80
CA HIS A 55 0.21 -10.42 17.86
C HIS A 55 0.42 -9.97 16.41
N GLN A 56 0.10 -8.72 16.06
CA GLN A 56 0.28 -8.22 14.69
C GLN A 56 1.76 -8.06 14.33
N VAL A 57 2.58 -7.54 15.25
CA VAL A 57 4.04 -7.42 15.07
C VAL A 57 4.68 -8.80 14.92
N ILE A 58 4.30 -9.76 15.78
CA ILE A 58 4.79 -11.16 15.68
C ILE A 58 4.36 -11.77 14.35
N LYS A 59 3.10 -11.59 13.96
CA LYS A 59 2.55 -12.12 12.71
C LYS A 59 3.25 -11.51 11.49
N LEU A 60 3.63 -10.23 11.51
CA LEU A 60 4.39 -9.60 10.43
C LEU A 60 5.70 -10.34 10.14
N ASP A 61 6.47 -10.69 11.18
CA ASP A 61 7.72 -11.46 11.02
C ASP A 61 7.46 -12.84 10.41
N VAL A 62 6.44 -13.55 10.90
CA VAL A 62 6.05 -14.88 10.41
C VAL A 62 5.58 -14.83 8.95
N ASP A 63 4.74 -13.86 8.60
CA ASP A 63 4.20 -13.69 7.25
C ASP A 63 5.32 -13.38 6.25
N LEU A 64 6.31 -12.56 6.63
CA LEU A 64 7.45 -12.24 5.77
C LEU A 64 8.38 -13.43 5.54
N ILE A 65 8.59 -14.28 6.56
CA ILE A 65 9.27 -15.58 6.39
C ILE A 65 8.52 -16.44 5.39
N LYS A 66 7.20 -16.52 5.52
CA LYS A 66 6.35 -17.30 4.60
C LYS A 66 6.41 -16.76 3.18
N ILE A 67 6.31 -15.45 2.97
CA ILE A 67 6.45 -14.82 1.65
C ILE A 67 7.79 -15.14 1.02
N ARG A 68 8.89 -15.07 1.78
CA ARG A 68 10.22 -15.42 1.29
C ARG A 68 10.27 -16.87 0.80
N GLN A 69 9.64 -17.81 1.50
CA GLN A 69 9.54 -19.19 1.07
C GLN A 69 8.70 -19.32 -0.21
N LEU A 70 7.54 -18.67 -0.26
CA LEU A 70 6.63 -18.71 -1.41
C LEU A 70 7.27 -18.11 -2.69
N LEU A 71 8.07 -17.06 -2.55
CA LEU A 71 8.76 -16.40 -3.66
C LEU A 71 10.05 -17.10 -4.09
N SER A 72 10.57 -18.03 -3.29
CA SER A 72 11.76 -18.80 -3.63
C SER A 72 11.38 -19.97 -4.53
N SER A 73 12.03 -20.07 -5.68
CA SER A 73 11.89 -21.23 -6.58
C SER A 73 13.25 -21.53 -7.23
N PRO A 74 13.45 -22.74 -7.80
CA PRO A 74 14.70 -23.08 -8.48
C PRO A 74 15.09 -22.11 -9.61
N SER A 75 14.10 -21.45 -10.23
CA SER A 75 14.28 -20.54 -11.36
C SER A 75 14.18 -19.05 -10.99
N SER A 76 13.81 -18.71 -9.75
CA SER A 76 13.64 -17.31 -9.32
C SER A 76 14.01 -17.12 -7.85
N SER A 77 14.91 -16.18 -7.60
CA SER A 77 15.24 -15.70 -6.25
C SER A 77 14.08 -14.93 -5.63
N ALA A 78 13.85 -15.06 -4.32
CA ALA A 78 12.87 -14.26 -3.59
C ALA A 78 13.25 -12.79 -3.47
N THR A 79 14.54 -12.45 -3.59
CA THR A 79 15.08 -11.10 -3.42
C THR A 79 15.62 -10.53 -4.73
N THR A 80 15.64 -9.20 -4.83
CA THR A 80 16.36 -8.45 -5.87
C THR A 80 17.87 -8.56 -5.68
N PRO A 81 18.68 -8.19 -6.68
CA PRO A 81 20.14 -8.08 -6.52
C PRO A 81 20.57 -7.14 -5.38
N ALA A 82 19.78 -6.10 -5.10
CA ALA A 82 19.97 -5.18 -3.97
C ALA A 82 19.52 -5.77 -2.61
N GLY A 83 19.17 -7.06 -2.56
CA GLY A 83 18.81 -7.77 -1.34
C GLY A 83 17.40 -7.46 -0.81
N HIS A 84 16.55 -6.76 -1.57
CA HIS A 84 15.17 -6.52 -1.17
C HIS A 84 14.29 -7.73 -1.46
N LEU A 85 13.49 -8.16 -0.49
CA LEU A 85 12.38 -9.07 -0.74
C LEU A 85 11.41 -8.43 -1.72
N ARG A 86 11.00 -9.17 -2.76
CA ARG A 86 10.15 -8.68 -3.87
C ARG A 86 8.68 -8.49 -3.47
N ILE A 87 8.46 -7.75 -2.39
CA ILE A 87 7.17 -7.44 -1.80
C ILE A 87 7.22 -6.09 -1.11
N GLY A 88 6.07 -5.45 -0.96
CA GLY A 88 5.87 -4.37 -0.02
C GLY A 88 5.13 -4.82 1.25
N VAL A 89 5.18 -3.99 2.29
CA VAL A 89 4.41 -4.18 3.53
C VAL A 89 3.64 -2.92 3.87
N GLY A 90 2.45 -3.06 4.46
CA GLY A 90 1.61 -1.94 4.86
C GLY A 90 1.63 -1.66 6.37
N PHE A 91 1.44 -0.39 6.73
CA PHE A 91 1.29 0.09 8.10
C PHE A 91 0.17 1.12 8.20
N LEU A 92 -0.79 0.86 9.08
CA LEU A 92 -1.79 1.83 9.52
C LEU A 92 -1.21 2.61 10.70
N THR A 93 -0.91 3.88 10.48
CA THR A 93 -0.21 4.73 11.47
C THR A 93 -1.17 5.49 12.38
N CYS A 94 -2.42 5.02 12.48
CA CYS A 94 -3.51 5.70 13.19
C CYS A 94 -3.55 5.37 14.69
N HIS A 95 -3.00 4.23 15.10
CA HIS A 95 -3.11 3.75 16.47
C HIS A 95 -2.07 4.43 17.39
N PRO A 96 -2.39 4.74 18.66
CA PRO A 96 -1.43 5.38 19.57
C PRO A 96 -0.13 4.60 19.78
N SER A 97 -0.16 3.27 19.67
CA SER A 97 1.05 2.44 19.79
C SER A 97 2.07 2.69 18.67
N ILE A 98 1.76 3.49 17.65
CA ILE A 98 2.72 3.91 16.61
C ILE A 98 3.99 4.55 17.18
N ALA A 99 3.95 5.11 18.40
CA ALA A 99 5.13 5.56 19.14
C ALA A 99 6.20 4.45 19.32
N HIS A 100 5.80 3.18 19.29
CA HIS A 100 6.69 2.02 19.41
C HIS A 100 7.23 1.52 18.06
N PHE A 101 6.88 2.13 16.93
CA PHE A 101 7.26 1.67 15.58
C PHE A 101 8.77 1.38 15.45
N ALA A 102 9.61 2.29 15.95
CA ALA A 102 11.06 2.16 15.88
C ALA A 102 11.60 0.96 16.70
N ALA A 103 10.93 0.61 17.79
CA ALA A 103 11.31 -0.50 18.66
C ALA A 103 10.76 -1.85 18.19
N THR A 104 9.62 -1.87 17.47
CA THR A 104 8.90 -3.12 17.15
C THR A 104 8.90 -3.47 15.67
N ALA A 105 8.29 -2.64 14.80
CA ALA A 105 8.16 -2.95 13.38
C ALA A 105 9.43 -2.65 12.58
N LEU A 106 10.15 -1.58 12.91
CA LEU A 106 11.36 -1.18 12.16
C LEU A 106 12.47 -2.27 12.16
N PRO A 107 12.75 -2.98 13.27
CA PRO A 107 13.69 -4.11 13.24
C PRO A 107 13.26 -5.24 12.30
N ILE A 108 11.96 -5.50 12.17
CA ILE A 108 11.41 -6.52 11.26
C ILE A 108 11.58 -6.07 9.80
N VAL A 109 11.31 -4.80 9.50
CA VAL A 109 11.58 -4.21 8.17
C VAL A 109 13.08 -4.32 7.84
N LYS A 110 13.96 -4.01 8.79
CA LYS A 110 15.42 -4.14 8.61
C LYS A 110 15.84 -5.60 8.38
N LYS A 111 15.26 -6.56 9.11
CA LYS A 111 15.54 -7.99 9.00
C LYS A 111 15.14 -8.57 7.64
N HIS A 112 13.92 -8.26 7.17
CA HIS A 112 13.37 -8.88 5.97
C HIS A 112 13.59 -8.10 4.69
N ARG A 113 13.88 -6.81 4.81
CA ARG A 113 14.15 -5.86 3.71
C ARG A 113 13.05 -5.92 2.62
N PRO A 114 11.77 -5.65 2.92
CA PRO A 114 10.79 -5.48 1.85
C PRO A 114 11.25 -4.39 0.88
N ALA A 115 10.85 -4.48 -0.39
CA ALA A 115 11.23 -3.50 -1.40
C ALA A 115 10.51 -2.16 -1.21
N ALA A 116 9.31 -2.19 -0.61
CA ALA A 116 8.52 -1.00 -0.35
C ALA A 116 7.80 -1.07 1.01
N VAL A 117 7.52 0.11 1.57
CA VAL A 117 6.72 0.27 2.79
C VAL A 117 5.59 1.25 2.50
N TRP A 118 4.36 0.85 2.79
CA TRP A 118 3.15 1.64 2.56
C TRP A 118 2.60 2.18 3.88
N LEU A 119 2.45 3.50 3.95
CA LEU A 119 1.96 4.19 5.13
C LEU A 119 0.59 4.81 4.85
N PHE A 120 -0.36 4.58 5.74
CA PHE A 120 -1.70 5.16 5.64
C PHE A 120 -2.24 5.57 7.00
N ALA A 121 -3.23 6.48 6.96
CA ALA A 121 -4.05 6.90 8.09
C ALA A 121 -3.23 7.42 9.28
N PRO A 122 -2.46 8.50 9.16
CA PRO A 122 -1.66 9.03 10.26
C PRO A 122 -2.50 9.36 11.49
N HIS A 123 -1.93 9.07 12.66
CA HIS A 123 -2.50 9.49 13.95
C HIS A 123 -2.52 11.02 14.01
N GLU A 124 -3.68 11.60 14.29
CA GLU A 124 -3.94 13.04 14.15
C GLU A 124 -3.09 13.91 15.09
N ARG A 125 -2.87 13.45 16.33
CA ARG A 125 -2.06 14.18 17.33
C ARG A 125 -0.55 13.90 17.24
N ILE A 126 -0.16 12.63 17.14
CA ILE A 126 1.25 12.22 17.09
C ILE A 126 1.90 12.65 15.76
N ARG A 127 1.15 12.62 14.65
CA ARG A 127 1.63 12.93 13.29
C ARG A 127 2.97 12.25 12.94
N PRO A 128 3.02 10.90 12.97
CA PRO A 128 4.30 10.17 12.94
C PRO A 128 4.94 10.05 11.55
N GLN A 129 4.31 10.55 10.47
CA GLN A 129 4.70 10.18 9.10
C GLN A 129 6.10 10.65 8.71
N GLY A 130 6.42 11.94 8.83
CA GLY A 130 7.77 12.44 8.53
C GLY A 130 8.87 11.72 9.31
N GLU A 131 8.62 11.39 10.58
CA GLU A 131 9.59 10.62 11.39
C GLU A 131 9.76 9.19 10.87
N ILE A 132 8.65 8.48 10.58
CA ILE A 132 8.69 7.12 10.04
C ILE A 132 9.39 7.10 8.67
N VAL A 133 9.07 8.04 7.78
CA VAL A 133 9.72 8.16 6.47
C VAL A 133 11.23 8.34 6.64
N ARG A 134 11.65 9.24 7.54
CA ARG A 134 13.07 9.46 7.87
C ARG A 134 13.74 8.19 8.39
N LEU A 135 13.12 7.47 9.31
CA LEU A 135 13.65 6.21 9.86
C LEU A 135 13.81 5.13 8.78
N LEU A 136 12.80 4.97 7.92
CA LEU A 136 12.84 4.01 6.81
C LEU A 136 13.93 4.33 5.80
N LYS A 137 14.09 5.61 5.42
CA LYS A 137 15.17 6.05 4.53
C LYS A 137 16.56 5.87 5.16
N GLY A 138 16.67 6.05 6.48
CA GLY A 138 17.90 5.82 7.24
C GLY A 138 18.37 4.36 7.30
N LEU A 139 17.52 3.39 6.95
CA LEU A 139 17.91 1.98 6.93
C LEU A 139 19.01 1.65 5.90
N GLY A 140 19.14 2.47 4.83
CA GLY A 140 20.16 2.29 3.81
C GLY A 140 21.53 2.93 4.14
N THR A 141 21.60 3.84 5.12
CA THR A 141 22.80 4.65 5.38
C THR A 141 23.67 4.12 6.53
N ALA A 142 23.14 3.23 7.38
CA ALA A 142 23.81 2.75 8.59
C ALA A 142 24.52 1.40 8.37
N GLY A 143 25.69 1.44 7.70
CA GLY A 143 26.75 0.43 7.86
C GLY A 143 26.60 -0.92 7.16
N GLY A 144 25.82 -1.04 6.09
CA GLY A 144 25.73 -2.28 5.32
C GLY A 144 25.25 -2.05 3.89
N GLU A 145 25.85 -2.78 2.96
CA GLU A 145 25.54 -2.82 1.52
C GLU A 145 24.04 -3.09 1.28
N GLY A 146 23.25 -2.05 1.03
CA GLY A 146 21.84 -2.24 0.67
C GLY A 146 21.02 -0.96 0.64
N GLU A 147 20.17 -0.82 -0.37
CA GLU A 147 19.29 0.32 -0.58
C GLU A 147 18.17 0.42 0.48
N ALA A 148 17.58 1.59 0.70
CA ALA A 148 16.42 1.73 1.59
C ALA A 148 15.14 1.24 0.87
N PRO A 149 14.12 0.76 1.60
CA PRO A 149 12.83 0.47 0.98
C PRO A 149 12.20 1.76 0.43
N ARG A 150 11.47 1.66 -0.68
CA ARG A 150 10.70 2.79 -1.20
C ARG A 150 9.48 3.06 -0.32
N VAL A 151 9.26 4.32 0.04
CA VAL A 151 8.19 4.70 0.97
C VAL A 151 6.99 5.25 0.20
N PHE A 152 5.87 4.55 0.32
CA PHE A 152 4.61 4.85 -0.34
C PHE A 152 3.68 5.47 0.70
N VAL A 153 3.10 6.63 0.38
CA VAL A 153 2.15 7.30 1.29
C VAL A 153 0.81 7.43 0.60
N GLN A 154 -0.22 6.85 1.20
CA GLN A 154 -1.59 6.94 0.68
C GLN A 154 -2.25 8.25 1.10
N VAL A 155 -2.80 8.94 0.11
CA VAL A 155 -3.37 10.29 0.20
C VAL A 155 -4.72 10.34 -0.51
N GLY A 156 -5.63 11.22 -0.06
CA GLY A 156 -6.96 11.37 -0.65
C GLY A 156 -7.30 12.79 -1.10
N ASN A 157 -6.38 13.74 -0.94
CA ASN A 157 -6.49 15.11 -1.42
C ASN A 157 -5.10 15.71 -1.65
N VAL A 158 -5.05 16.83 -2.38
CA VAL A 158 -3.81 17.51 -2.78
C VAL A 158 -3.01 18.03 -1.57
N ALA A 159 -3.68 18.46 -0.50
CA ALA A 159 -2.99 18.91 0.71
C ALA A 159 -2.19 17.78 1.37
N ALA A 160 -2.80 16.60 1.52
CA ALA A 160 -2.13 15.41 2.03
C ALA A 160 -1.01 14.93 1.08
N ALA A 161 -1.19 15.05 -0.23
CA ALA A 161 -0.14 14.75 -1.22
C ALA A 161 1.08 15.66 -1.03
N ARG A 162 0.87 16.97 -0.86
CA ARG A 162 1.95 17.93 -0.59
C ARG A 162 2.69 17.61 0.71
N GLU A 163 1.96 17.31 1.78
CA GLU A 163 2.57 16.92 3.06
C GLU A 163 3.42 15.64 2.89
N ALA A 164 2.89 14.62 2.20
CA ALA A 164 3.62 13.38 1.94
C ALA A 164 4.91 13.59 1.12
N ILE A 165 4.88 14.46 0.11
CA ILE A 165 6.06 14.82 -0.68
C ILE A 165 7.09 15.53 0.19
N ALA A 166 6.65 16.51 1.01
CA ALA A 166 7.52 17.23 1.93
C ALA A 166 8.16 16.33 3.01
N ASP A 167 7.42 15.33 3.49
CA ASP A 167 7.93 14.29 4.40
C ASP A 167 8.94 13.35 3.72
N GLY A 168 9.01 13.38 2.39
CA GLY A 168 9.95 12.61 1.58
C GLY A 168 9.39 11.29 1.05
N ALA A 169 8.10 11.15 0.81
CA ALA A 169 7.57 9.95 0.14
C ALA A 169 8.28 9.72 -1.22
N ASP A 170 8.63 8.47 -1.53
CA ASP A 170 9.10 8.09 -2.87
C ASP A 170 7.90 7.96 -3.84
N ALA A 171 6.73 7.60 -3.31
CA ALA A 171 5.50 7.47 -4.08
C ALA A 171 4.28 7.97 -3.30
N VAL A 172 3.39 8.68 -3.99
CA VAL A 172 2.08 9.08 -3.46
C VAL A 172 1.00 8.23 -4.09
N VAL A 173 0.20 7.58 -3.24
CA VAL A 173 -0.92 6.75 -3.68
C VAL A 173 -2.21 7.55 -3.57
N CYS A 174 -2.71 8.00 -4.71
CA CYS A 174 -3.94 8.76 -4.85
C CYS A 174 -5.15 7.82 -4.70
N GLN A 175 -5.60 7.63 -3.46
CA GLN A 175 -6.83 6.91 -3.16
C GLN A 175 -8.03 7.84 -3.35
N GLY A 176 -8.74 7.63 -4.45
CA GLY A 176 -10.02 8.27 -4.67
C GLY A 176 -11.12 7.74 -3.74
N THR A 177 -12.15 8.54 -3.50
CA THR A 177 -13.39 8.14 -2.78
C THR A 177 -14.13 6.96 -3.44
N ASP A 178 -13.69 6.59 -4.64
CA ASP A 178 -14.15 5.44 -5.39
C ASP A 178 -13.63 4.10 -4.82
N ALA A 179 -12.62 4.14 -3.96
CA ALA A 179 -12.03 2.97 -3.32
C ALA A 179 -12.93 2.33 -2.25
N GLY A 180 -12.75 1.03 -2.02
CA GLY A 180 -13.30 0.35 -0.85
C GLY A 180 -12.51 0.66 0.43
N GLY A 181 -13.09 0.35 1.59
CA GLY A 181 -12.45 0.50 2.90
C GLY A 181 -12.42 1.94 3.42
N HIS A 182 -11.50 2.24 4.33
CA HIS A 182 -11.38 3.54 4.96
C HIS A 182 -11.02 4.64 3.96
N GLN A 183 -11.77 5.74 3.99
CA GLN A 183 -11.64 6.90 3.09
C GLN A 183 -11.19 8.15 3.83
N PHE A 184 -10.63 9.08 3.06
CA PHE A 184 -10.40 10.45 3.52
C PHE A 184 -11.73 11.17 3.71
N ARG A 185 -11.94 11.76 4.89
CA ARG A 185 -13.14 12.56 5.19
C ARG A 185 -13.34 13.72 4.20
N ARG A 186 -12.25 14.33 3.75
CA ARG A 186 -12.20 15.31 2.66
C ARG A 186 -11.45 14.71 1.47
N GLY A 187 -12.00 13.61 0.94
CA GLY A 187 -11.44 12.88 -0.20
C GLY A 187 -11.95 13.42 -1.53
N MET A 188 -11.15 13.23 -2.58
CA MET A 188 -11.50 13.49 -3.98
C MET A 188 -11.76 12.16 -4.71
N GLY A 189 -12.48 12.18 -5.83
CA GLY A 189 -12.54 11.01 -6.73
C GLY A 189 -11.17 10.72 -7.36
N VAL A 190 -10.92 9.49 -7.81
CA VAL A 190 -9.56 9.08 -8.27
C VAL A 190 -9.09 9.91 -9.47
N VAL A 191 -9.98 10.22 -10.41
CA VAL A 191 -9.68 10.99 -11.63
C VAL A 191 -9.19 12.41 -11.31
N PRO A 192 -9.96 13.26 -10.60
CA PRO A 192 -9.48 14.61 -10.27
C PRO A 192 -8.31 14.60 -9.29
N LEU A 193 -8.23 13.63 -8.37
CA LEU A 193 -7.11 13.52 -7.43
C LEU A 193 -5.79 13.25 -8.15
N LEU A 194 -5.79 12.28 -9.07
CA LEU A 194 -4.62 11.90 -9.85
C LEU A 194 -4.11 13.10 -10.67
N GLY A 195 -4.99 13.77 -11.42
CA GLY A 195 -4.61 14.91 -12.26
C GLY A 195 -4.01 16.07 -11.46
N GLU A 196 -4.64 16.46 -10.35
CA GLU A 196 -4.10 17.54 -9.51
C GLU A 196 -2.81 17.14 -8.78
N THR A 197 -2.66 15.87 -8.40
CA THR A 197 -1.43 15.39 -7.75
C THR A 197 -0.28 15.29 -8.74
N ARG A 198 -0.54 14.88 -10.00
CA ARG A 198 0.47 14.90 -11.07
C ARG A 198 0.97 16.33 -11.30
N ARG A 199 0.05 17.28 -11.47
CA ARG A 199 0.42 18.71 -11.60
C ARG A 199 1.22 19.23 -10.42
N LEU A 200 0.84 18.85 -9.19
CA LEU A 200 1.60 19.19 -7.99
C LEU A 200 3.03 18.66 -8.07
N VAL A 201 3.23 17.39 -8.42
CA VAL A 201 4.56 16.79 -8.55
C VAL A 201 5.36 17.52 -9.63
N ASP A 202 4.78 17.77 -10.81
CA ASP A 202 5.47 18.46 -11.90
C ASP A 202 5.91 19.89 -11.53
N ASP A 203 5.14 20.58 -10.68
CA ASP A 203 5.47 21.91 -10.17
C ASP A 203 6.60 21.84 -9.12
N GLU A 204 6.63 20.81 -8.27
CA GLU A 204 7.67 20.58 -7.26
C GLU A 204 9.00 20.05 -7.86
N GLU A 205 8.94 19.26 -8.95
CA GLU A 205 10.14 18.80 -9.68
C GLU A 205 10.94 19.97 -10.24
N LYS A 206 10.25 21.00 -10.76
CA LYS A 206 10.89 22.27 -11.19
C LYS A 206 11.57 23.02 -10.04
N GLY A 207 11.19 22.72 -8.79
CA GLY A 207 11.76 23.26 -7.56
C GLY A 207 12.90 22.43 -6.94
N GLY A 208 13.29 21.31 -7.55
CA GLY A 208 14.39 20.44 -7.09
C GLY A 208 13.97 19.18 -6.32
N HIS A 209 12.66 18.88 -6.26
CA HIS A 209 12.13 17.62 -5.70
C HIS A 209 11.86 16.60 -6.81
N GLU A 210 12.91 16.20 -7.53
CA GLU A 210 12.76 15.25 -8.64
C GLU A 210 12.35 13.86 -8.15
N GLY A 211 11.26 13.34 -8.71
CA GLY A 211 11.07 11.91 -8.86
C GLY A 211 10.11 11.17 -7.95
N VAL A 212 9.08 11.83 -7.45
CA VAL A 212 7.98 11.16 -6.76
C VAL A 212 7.05 10.47 -7.76
N CYS A 213 6.81 9.17 -7.59
CA CYS A 213 5.85 8.43 -8.42
C CYS A 213 4.41 8.68 -7.95
N VAL A 214 3.46 8.80 -8.88
CA VAL A 214 2.03 9.01 -8.58
C VAL A 214 1.23 7.78 -8.99
N LEU A 215 0.57 7.14 -8.02
CA LEU A 215 -0.21 5.92 -8.22
C LEU A 215 -1.70 6.19 -8.12
N ALA A 216 -2.49 5.57 -8.99
CA ALA A 216 -3.95 5.70 -8.98
C ALA A 216 -4.61 4.54 -8.23
N ALA A 217 -5.48 4.84 -7.26
CA ALA A 217 -6.21 3.84 -6.48
C ALA A 217 -7.69 4.20 -6.32
N GLY A 218 -8.58 3.25 -6.59
CA GLY A 218 -10.03 3.39 -6.36
C GLY A 218 -10.87 3.21 -7.62
N GLY A 219 -11.88 2.35 -7.57
CA GLY A 219 -12.78 2.09 -8.70
C GLY A 219 -12.19 1.33 -9.90
N ILE A 220 -10.89 1.04 -9.92
CA ILE A 220 -10.21 0.34 -11.02
C ILE A 220 -10.44 -1.18 -10.89
N ALA A 221 -11.01 -1.81 -11.91
CA ALA A 221 -11.40 -3.23 -11.87
C ALA A 221 -11.02 -4.05 -13.12
N ASP A 222 -10.73 -3.39 -14.24
CA ASP A 222 -10.43 -4.02 -15.52
C ASP A 222 -9.37 -3.24 -16.31
N GLY A 223 -8.98 -3.77 -17.47
CA GLY A 223 -7.97 -3.15 -18.34
C GLY A 223 -8.36 -1.76 -18.86
N LYS A 224 -9.66 -1.43 -18.95
CA LYS A 224 -10.11 -0.09 -19.37
C LYS A 224 -9.83 0.93 -18.27
N GLY A 225 -10.14 0.57 -17.02
CA GLY A 225 -9.78 1.39 -15.87
C GLY A 225 -8.27 1.61 -15.76
N VAL A 226 -7.48 0.55 -15.97
CA VAL A 226 -6.01 0.67 -16.02
C VAL A 226 -5.57 1.63 -17.12
N ALA A 227 -6.02 1.41 -18.36
CA ALA A 227 -5.67 2.26 -19.50
C ALA A 227 -6.05 3.73 -19.28
N ALA A 228 -7.21 3.99 -18.67
CA ALA A 228 -7.64 5.35 -18.33
C ALA A 228 -6.69 6.02 -17.34
N MET A 229 -6.26 5.33 -16.29
CA MET A 229 -5.34 5.90 -15.31
C MET A 229 -3.94 6.11 -15.87
N MET A 230 -3.45 5.18 -16.72
CA MET A 230 -2.18 5.37 -17.42
C MET A 230 -2.23 6.56 -18.40
N THR A 231 -3.38 6.80 -19.04
CA THR A 231 -3.61 7.96 -19.92
C THR A 231 -3.59 9.27 -19.12
N LEU A 232 -4.02 9.24 -17.86
CA LEU A 232 -3.89 10.33 -16.89
C LEU A 232 -2.50 10.36 -16.21
N GLU A 233 -1.52 9.71 -16.82
CA GLU A 233 -0.12 9.72 -16.39
C GLU A 233 0.12 9.14 -14.99
N ALA A 234 -0.66 8.14 -14.56
CA ALA A 234 -0.28 7.34 -13.40
C ALA A 234 0.99 6.52 -13.69
N ASP A 235 1.89 6.40 -12.71
CA ASP A 235 3.08 5.54 -12.80
C ASP A 235 2.77 4.06 -12.53
N ALA A 236 1.75 3.81 -11.72
CA ALA A 236 1.18 2.49 -11.49
C ALA A 236 -0.27 2.60 -11.03
N VAL A 237 -0.98 1.48 -11.08
CA VAL A 237 -2.37 1.38 -10.65
C VAL A 237 -2.53 0.40 -9.50
N VAL A 238 -3.41 0.72 -8.57
CA VAL A 238 -3.64 -0.05 -7.35
C VAL A 238 -5.01 -0.71 -7.41
N LEU A 239 -5.02 -2.04 -7.30
CA LEU A 239 -6.23 -2.85 -7.24
C LEU A 239 -6.48 -3.31 -5.81
N GLY A 240 -7.65 -2.93 -5.27
CA GLY A 240 -8.14 -3.38 -3.97
C GLY A 240 -9.20 -4.47 -4.13
N THR A 241 -10.47 -4.08 -4.20
CA THR A 241 -11.63 -4.99 -4.26
C THR A 241 -11.49 -6.11 -5.30
N ARG A 242 -10.87 -5.85 -6.45
CA ARG A 242 -10.69 -6.85 -7.52
C ARG A 242 -9.83 -8.04 -7.08
N VAL A 243 -8.82 -7.81 -6.22
CA VAL A 243 -7.90 -8.87 -5.77
C VAL A 243 -8.43 -9.64 -4.57
N CYS A 244 -9.52 -9.21 -3.93
CA CYS A 244 -10.19 -9.98 -2.86
C CYS A 244 -10.91 -11.24 -3.39
N TYR A 245 -11.15 -11.32 -4.70
CA TYR A 245 -11.88 -12.40 -5.34
C TYR A 245 -11.14 -12.92 -6.59
N PRO A 246 -9.90 -13.41 -6.45
CA PRO A 246 -9.21 -13.99 -7.59
C PRO A 246 -9.93 -15.30 -7.97
N PRO A 247 -10.08 -15.61 -9.27
CA PRO A 247 -10.83 -16.77 -9.74
C PRO A 247 -10.27 -18.13 -9.26
N THR A 248 -9.04 -18.16 -8.75
CA THR A 248 -8.30 -19.36 -8.33
C THR A 248 -8.20 -19.56 -6.82
N PHE A 249 -8.70 -18.63 -5.98
CA PHE A 249 -8.60 -18.78 -4.52
C PHE A 249 -9.84 -19.48 -3.97
N GLU A 250 -9.63 -20.67 -3.41
CA GLU A 250 -10.65 -21.34 -2.61
C GLU A 250 -11.01 -20.48 -1.40
N ARG A 251 -12.31 -20.38 -1.19
CA ARG A 251 -12.96 -19.40 -0.34
C ARG A 251 -12.69 -19.70 1.13
N ILE A 252 -11.60 -19.18 1.69
CA ILE A 252 -11.36 -19.24 3.15
C ILE A 252 -12.30 -18.24 3.82
N ASN A 253 -13.40 -18.76 4.37
CA ASN A 253 -14.43 -18.07 5.16
C ASN A 253 -15.22 -16.94 4.47
N SER A 254 -16.28 -17.30 3.74
CA SER A 254 -17.54 -16.54 3.89
C SER A 254 -18.78 -17.39 3.65
N LYS A 255 -19.58 -17.59 4.70
CA LYS A 255 -21.02 -17.84 4.55
C LYS A 255 -21.63 -16.52 4.04
N LYS A 256 -21.70 -16.31 2.73
CA LYS A 256 -22.68 -15.43 2.03
C LYS A 256 -22.33 -15.30 0.55
N LYS A 257 -23.09 -15.98 -0.30
CA LYS A 257 -23.11 -15.76 -1.75
C LYS A 257 -23.77 -14.38 -1.99
N THR A 258 -23.12 -13.46 -2.67
CA THR A 258 -23.79 -12.28 -3.23
C THR A 258 -24.22 -12.62 -4.67
N LYS A 259 -25.54 -12.57 -4.92
CA LYS A 259 -26.12 -12.55 -6.27
C LYS A 259 -26.74 -11.16 -6.45
N GLY A 260 -26.19 -10.35 -7.35
CA GLY A 260 -26.71 -9.01 -7.70
C GLY A 260 -25.60 -7.99 -8.00
N PRO A 261 -25.90 -6.89 -8.71
CA PRO A 261 -24.94 -5.79 -8.90
C PRO A 261 -24.55 -5.25 -7.53
N ALA A 262 -23.24 -5.19 -7.25
CA ALA A 262 -22.73 -4.76 -5.95
C ALA A 262 -22.68 -3.23 -5.90
N TYR A 263 -23.66 -2.61 -5.24
CA TYR A 263 -23.57 -1.22 -4.83
C TYR A 263 -22.72 -1.14 -3.55
N THR A 264 -21.81 -0.17 -3.48
CA THR A 264 -20.99 0.10 -2.29
C THR A 264 -21.55 1.33 -1.59
N LEU A 265 -21.86 1.20 -0.30
CA LEU A 265 -22.39 2.28 0.54
C LEU A 265 -21.25 2.89 1.36
N THR A 266 -21.26 4.22 1.52
CA THR A 266 -20.37 4.90 2.47
C THR A 266 -21.03 4.93 3.85
N CYS A 267 -20.39 4.32 4.84
CA CYS A 267 -20.80 4.32 6.25
C CYS A 267 -19.80 5.12 7.09
N THR A 268 -20.26 6.14 7.80
CA THR A 268 -19.43 6.95 8.73
C THR A 268 -19.58 6.54 10.20
N GLN A 269 -20.39 5.52 10.49
CA GLN A 269 -20.90 5.27 11.85
C GLN A 269 -19.95 4.48 12.77
N PHE A 270 -18.86 3.88 12.26
CA PHE A 270 -18.05 2.94 13.05
C PHE A 270 -16.71 3.49 13.56
N THR A 271 -16.05 4.40 12.84
CA THR A 271 -14.71 4.92 13.23
C THR A 271 -14.63 6.44 13.35
N GLY A 272 -15.73 7.16 13.08
CA GLY A 272 -15.70 8.63 12.89
C GLY A 272 -15.02 9.08 11.60
N ARG A 273 -14.55 8.13 10.76
CA ARG A 273 -14.03 8.30 9.40
C ARG A 273 -15.01 7.63 8.42
N GLY A 274 -14.98 8.02 7.14
CA GLY A 274 -15.90 7.46 6.14
C GLY A 274 -15.38 6.14 5.60
N ASP A 275 -16.15 5.06 5.70
CA ASP A 275 -15.79 3.73 5.19
C ASP A 275 -16.69 3.34 4.02
N ARG A 276 -16.13 2.89 2.89
CA ARG A 276 -16.93 2.32 1.79
C ARG A 276 -17.01 0.80 1.94
N ILE A 277 -18.20 0.30 2.23
CA ILE A 277 -18.49 -1.14 2.42
C ILE A 277 -19.55 -1.62 1.43
N GLY A 278 -19.45 -2.87 0.97
CA GLY A 278 -20.51 -3.47 0.15
C GLY A 278 -21.81 -3.61 0.94
N GLU A 279 -22.97 -3.56 0.27
CA GLU A 279 -24.33 -3.58 0.85
C GLU A 279 -24.64 -4.66 1.91
N GLN A 280 -23.83 -5.73 2.03
CA GLN A 280 -24.03 -6.78 3.05
C GLN A 280 -23.01 -6.76 4.21
N GLY A 281 -22.15 -5.73 4.26
CA GLY A 281 -21.10 -5.54 5.28
C GLY A 281 -21.56 -4.88 6.59
N ALA A 282 -22.86 -4.72 6.83
CA ALA A 282 -23.39 -4.11 8.06
C ALA A 282 -23.19 -4.96 9.35
N ALA A 283 -22.36 -6.00 9.31
CA ALA A 283 -22.01 -6.82 10.46
C ALA A 283 -20.55 -7.28 10.39
N CYS A 284 -19.60 -6.34 10.53
CA CYS A 284 -18.25 -6.68 10.97
C CYS A 284 -18.15 -6.27 12.44
N GLY A 285 -18.33 -7.25 13.33
CA GLY A 285 -18.36 -7.05 14.77
C GLY A 285 -16.95 -6.96 15.37
N ARG A 286 -16.80 -5.99 16.28
CA ARG A 286 -16.13 -6.02 17.59
C ARG A 286 -14.62 -6.12 17.79
N ASP A 287 -13.76 -6.34 16.78
CA ASP A 287 -12.31 -6.50 17.06
C ASP A 287 -11.44 -5.33 16.59
N CYS A 288 -11.82 -4.11 16.97
CA CYS A 288 -10.95 -2.92 16.92
C CYS A 288 -11.11 -2.13 18.24
N ALA A 289 -10.65 -2.75 19.33
CA ALA A 289 -10.36 -2.12 20.61
C ALA A 289 -9.08 -2.76 21.16
#